data_AF-A0A0T6W3X6-F1
#
_entry.id   AF-A0A0T6W3X6-F1
#
_cell.length_a   1.000
_cell.length_b   1.000
_cell.length_c   1.000
_cell.angle_alpha   90.00
_cell.angle_beta   90.00
_cell.angle_gamma   90.00
#
_symmetry.space_group_name_H-M   'P 1'
#
loop_
_entity.id
_entity.type
_entity.pdbx_description
1 polymer ?
#
loop_
_entity_poly.entity_id
_entity_poly.type
_entity_poly.pdbx_seq_one_letter_code
_entity_poly.pdbx_strand_id
1 'polypeptide(L)'
;MGALAEKKSPAEARKMGVSGLKAAFNILEKWGCSADQMQAILRLPKATFYKYRNDPDSARLDRDQLTRISYLLNMHQALRIVFENPDNVYGFMRKRNHNPYFHGRAPLEVIESGDFAALYETFRRIDSLRGGLW
;
A
#
# COMPACT_ATOMS: atom_id res chain seq x y z
N MET A 1 -2.60 -24.40 25.68
CA MET A 1 -2.77 -25.05 24.36
C MET A 1 -3.20 -23.99 23.36
N GLY A 2 -2.29 -23.10 22.96
CA GLY A 2 -2.61 -22.02 22.02
C GLY A 2 -2.79 -22.61 20.62
N ALA A 3 -3.91 -22.31 19.99
CA ALA A 3 -4.18 -22.71 18.61
C ALA A 3 -3.00 -22.31 17.72
N LEU A 4 -2.31 -23.31 17.16
CA LEU A 4 -1.41 -23.10 16.04
C LEU A 4 -2.26 -22.48 14.94
N ALA A 5 -2.04 -21.20 14.64
CA ALA A 5 -2.69 -20.55 13.50
C ALA A 5 -2.42 -21.42 12.27
N GLU A 6 -3.48 -22.02 11.72
CA GLU A 6 -3.38 -22.95 10.61
C GLU A 6 -2.72 -22.25 9.42
N LYS A 7 -1.59 -22.79 8.98
CA LYS A 7 -0.78 -22.19 7.93
C LYS A 7 -1.55 -22.36 6.61
N LYS A 8 -2.02 -21.25 6.02
CA LYS A 8 -2.79 -21.25 4.77
C LYS A 8 -2.09 -22.06 3.67
N SER A 9 -2.88 -22.75 2.85
CA SER A 9 -2.33 -23.49 1.71
C SER A 9 -1.66 -22.54 0.70
N PRO A 10 -0.69 -23.04 -0.12
CA PRO A 10 -0.06 -22.22 -1.15
C PRO A 10 -1.05 -21.61 -2.15
N ALA A 11 -2.14 -22.32 -2.47
CA ALA A 11 -3.17 -21.86 -3.39
C ALA A 11 -3.98 -20.68 -2.80
N GLU A 12 -4.34 -20.76 -1.51
CA GLU A 12 -5.04 -19.68 -0.81
C GLU A 12 -4.15 -18.46 -0.60
N ALA A 13 -2.89 -18.68 -0.24
CA ALA A 13 -1.91 -17.60 -0.10
C ALA A 13 -1.73 -16.86 -1.43
N ARG A 14 -1.65 -17.59 -2.56
CA ARG A 14 -1.62 -16.99 -3.90
C ARG A 14 -2.89 -16.19 -4.20
N LYS A 15 -4.08 -16.76 -3.94
CA LYS A 15 -5.36 -16.09 -4.19
C LYS A 15 -5.47 -14.79 -3.39
N MET A 16 -5.04 -14.80 -2.12
CA MET A 16 -4.97 -13.60 -1.29
C MET A 16 -4.00 -12.57 -1.84
N GLY A 17 -2.82 -13.00 -2.30
CA GLY A 17 -1.84 -12.11 -2.92
C GLY A 17 -2.40 -11.40 -4.15
N VAL A 18 -3.12 -12.14 -5.01
CA VAL A 18 -3.80 -11.59 -6.20
C VAL A 18 -4.87 -10.58 -5.79
N SER A 19 -5.74 -10.90 -4.83
CA SER A 19 -6.74 -9.96 -4.32
C SER A 19 -6.12 -8.71 -3.72
N GLY A 20 -5.02 -8.88 -2.96
CA GLY A 20 -4.26 -7.77 -2.39
C GLY A 20 -3.64 -6.87 -3.46
N LEU A 21 -3.10 -7.44 -4.54
CA LEU A 21 -2.57 -6.68 -5.68
C LEU A 21 -3.66 -5.87 -6.38
N LYS A 22 -4.82 -6.48 -6.66
CA LYS A 22 -5.98 -5.77 -7.25
C LYS A 22 -6.39 -4.58 -6.38
N ALA A 23 -6.47 -4.77 -5.06
CA ALA A 23 -6.79 -3.69 -4.13
C ALA A 23 -5.70 -2.62 -4.07
N ALA A 24 -4.42 -2.99 -4.08
CA ALA A 24 -3.31 -2.04 -4.09
C ALA A 24 -3.30 -1.15 -5.34
N PHE A 25 -3.54 -1.70 -6.53
CA PHE A 25 -3.68 -0.90 -7.74
C PHE A 25 -4.82 0.12 -7.61
N ASN A 26 -6.00 -0.32 -7.19
CA ASN A 26 -7.15 0.56 -7.00
C ASN A 26 -6.87 1.69 -5.98
N ILE A 27 -6.16 1.39 -4.89
CA ILE A 27 -5.79 2.38 -3.87
C ILE A 27 -4.82 3.40 -4.46
N LEU A 28 -3.75 2.95 -5.11
CA LEU A 28 -2.74 3.83 -5.70
C LEU A 28 -3.34 4.73 -6.78
N GLU A 29 -4.25 4.20 -7.61
CA GLU A 29 -5.01 4.97 -8.60
C GLU A 29 -5.85 6.08 -7.93
N LYS A 30 -6.58 5.76 -6.86
CA LYS A 30 -7.39 6.75 -6.13
C LYS A 30 -6.54 7.76 -5.35
N TRP A 31 -5.33 7.39 -4.96
CA TRP A 31 -4.32 8.32 -4.45
C TRP A 31 -3.68 9.17 -5.55
N GLY A 32 -4.00 8.94 -6.82
CA GLY A 32 -3.55 9.75 -7.94
C GLY A 32 -2.14 9.41 -8.42
N CYS A 33 -1.65 8.19 -8.16
CA CYS A 33 -0.34 7.77 -8.65
C CYS A 33 -0.34 7.66 -10.19
N SER A 34 0.78 8.02 -10.81
CA SER A 34 1.08 7.66 -12.19
C SER A 34 1.46 6.18 -12.30
N ALA A 35 1.46 5.63 -13.52
CA ALA A 35 1.88 4.25 -13.75
C ALA A 35 3.33 4.01 -13.31
N ASP A 36 4.23 4.99 -13.47
CA ASP A 36 5.64 4.87 -13.08
C ASP A 36 5.81 4.89 -11.56
N GLN A 37 5.04 5.72 -10.85
CA GLN A 37 5.02 5.72 -9.38
C GLN A 37 4.48 4.37 -8.85
N MET A 38 3.43 3.81 -9.44
CA MET A 38 2.91 2.49 -9.04
C MET A 38 3.93 1.37 -9.26
N GLN A 39 4.63 1.38 -10.40
CA GLN A 39 5.72 0.46 -10.70
C GLN A 39 6.82 0.53 -9.64
N ALA A 40 7.25 1.75 -9.28
CA ALA A 40 8.29 1.96 -8.28
C ALA A 40 7.83 1.49 -6.89
N ILE A 41 6.66 1.95 -6.42
CA ILE A 41 6.11 1.62 -5.10
C ILE A 41 5.95 0.10 -4.92
N LEU A 42 5.42 -0.59 -5.93
CA LEU A 42 5.18 -2.03 -5.88
C LEU A 42 6.39 -2.88 -6.28
N ARG A 43 7.51 -2.26 -6.68
CA ARG A 43 8.69 -2.94 -7.26
C ARG A 43 8.28 -3.89 -8.39
N LEU A 44 7.56 -3.36 -9.37
CA LEU A 44 7.14 -4.09 -10.56
C LEU A 44 7.84 -3.51 -11.79
N PRO A 45 8.67 -4.29 -12.50
CA PRO A 45 9.18 -3.90 -13.81
C PRO A 45 8.01 -3.62 -14.78
N LYS A 46 8.20 -2.68 -15.71
CA LYS A 46 7.18 -2.23 -16.67
C LYS A 46 6.37 -3.36 -17.31
N ALA A 47 7.05 -4.35 -17.89
CA ALA A 47 6.37 -5.49 -18.51
C ALA A 47 5.50 -6.28 -17.52
N THR A 48 6.01 -6.51 -16.31
CA THR A 48 5.29 -7.20 -15.24
C THR A 48 4.09 -6.39 -14.76
N PHE A 49 4.25 -5.08 -14.58
CA PHE A 49 3.18 -4.18 -14.17
C PHE A 49 2.00 -4.24 -15.15
N TYR A 50 2.25 -4.04 -16.45
CA TYR A 50 1.18 -4.06 -17.45
C TYR A 50 0.58 -5.46 -17.61
N LYS A 51 1.40 -6.53 -17.52
CA LYS A 51 0.89 -7.91 -17.49
C LYS A 51 -0.10 -8.10 -16.33
N TYR A 52 0.28 -7.70 -15.11
CA TYR A 52 -0.56 -7.87 -13.93
C TYR A 52 -1.78 -6.94 -13.91
N ARG A 53 -1.70 -5.76 -14.55
CA ARG A 53 -2.87 -4.88 -14.77
C ARG A 53 -3.90 -5.53 -15.71
N ASN A 54 -3.42 -6.20 -16.76
CA ASN A 54 -4.29 -6.84 -17.76
C ASN A 54 -4.81 -8.21 -17.31
N ASP A 55 -3.96 -9.01 -16.66
CA ASP A 55 -4.28 -10.33 -16.12
C ASP A 55 -3.70 -10.46 -14.69
N PRO A 56 -4.42 -9.97 -13.68
CA PRO A 56 -3.94 -10.04 -12.30
C PRO A 56 -3.88 -11.46 -11.74
N ASP A 57 -4.65 -12.42 -12.28
CA ASP A 57 -4.68 -13.79 -11.79
C ASP A 57 -3.39 -14.56 -12.20
N SER A 58 -2.68 -14.05 -13.21
CA SER A 58 -1.32 -14.49 -13.55
C SER A 58 -0.25 -14.09 -12.52
N ALA A 59 -0.57 -13.23 -11.56
CA ALA A 59 0.44 -12.66 -10.66
C ALA A 59 1.20 -13.72 -9.86
N ARG A 60 2.52 -13.53 -9.82
CA ARG A 60 3.48 -14.26 -9.00
C ARG A 60 4.23 -13.21 -8.19
N LEU A 61 3.84 -13.07 -6.93
CA LEU A 61 4.35 -12.05 -6.03
C LEU A 61 5.37 -12.67 -5.09
N ASP A 62 6.51 -12.02 -4.93
CA ASP A 62 7.47 -12.39 -3.91
C ASP A 62 7.16 -11.75 -2.55
N ARG A 63 7.96 -12.08 -1.54
CA ARG A 63 7.75 -11.61 -0.17
C ARG A 63 7.81 -10.09 -0.05
N ASP A 64 8.72 -9.43 -0.75
CA ASP A 64 8.85 -7.97 -0.69
C ASP A 64 7.63 -7.29 -1.31
N GLN A 65 7.16 -7.78 -2.46
CA GLN A 65 5.94 -7.27 -3.10
C GLN A 65 4.70 -7.46 -2.23
N LEU A 66 4.56 -8.64 -1.59
CA LEU A 66 3.47 -8.89 -0.64
C LEU A 66 3.55 -7.95 0.58
N THR A 67 4.75 -7.65 1.09
CA THR A 67 4.94 -6.70 2.19
C THR A 67 4.57 -5.28 1.78
N ARG A 68 5.00 -4.82 0.60
CA ARG A 68 4.63 -3.51 0.04
C ARG A 68 3.12 -3.36 -0.09
N ILE A 69 2.46 -4.39 -0.66
CA ILE A 69 1.00 -4.45 -0.76
C ILE A 69 0.36 -4.37 0.63
N SER A 70 0.87 -5.12 1.60
CA SER A 70 0.36 -5.08 2.98
C SER A 70 0.43 -3.68 3.58
N TYR A 71 1.53 -2.95 3.41
CA TYR A 71 1.65 -1.58 3.89
C TYR A 71 0.64 -0.63 3.24
N LEU A 72 0.44 -0.73 1.92
CA LEU A 72 -0.56 0.09 1.22
C LEU A 72 -1.98 -0.17 1.74
N LEU A 73 -2.34 -1.45 1.92
CA LEU A 73 -3.65 -1.84 2.43
C LEU A 73 -3.86 -1.34 3.87
N ASN A 74 -2.85 -1.47 4.74
CA ASN A 74 -2.95 -1.01 6.12
C ASN A 74 -3.00 0.52 6.24
N MET A 75 -2.21 1.25 5.44
CA MET A 75 -2.32 2.71 5.37
C MET A 75 -3.72 3.14 4.97
N HIS A 76 -4.28 2.53 3.91
CA HIS A 76 -5.64 2.84 3.49
C HIS A 76 -6.69 2.49 4.56
N GLN A 77 -6.53 1.36 5.26
CA GLN A 77 -7.40 0.97 6.37
C GLN A 77 -7.32 1.99 7.52
N ALA A 78 -6.12 2.42 7.93
CA ALA A 78 -5.95 3.42 8.97
C ALA A 78 -6.63 4.75 8.58
N LEU A 79 -6.46 5.20 7.34
CA LEU A 79 -7.12 6.41 6.84
C LEU A 79 -8.66 6.29 6.85
N ARG A 80 -9.21 5.11 6.56
CA ARG A 80 -10.66 4.85 6.65
C ARG A 80 -11.20 4.82 8.08
N ILE A 81 -10.36 4.53 9.06
CA ILE A 81 -10.73 4.60 10.49
C ILE A 81 -10.71 6.05 10.96
N VAL A 82 -9.70 6.82 10.51
CA VAL A 82 -9.47 8.20 10.95
C VAL A 82 -10.42 9.19 10.30
N PHE A 83 -10.81 8.98 9.05
CA PHE A 83 -11.64 9.92 8.30
C PHE A 83 -13.01 9.38 7.95
N GLU A 84 -14.05 10.18 8.22
CA GLU A 84 -15.44 9.87 7.84
C GLU A 84 -15.73 10.21 6.37
N ASN A 85 -15.16 11.31 5.84
CA ASN A 85 -15.35 11.73 4.44
C ASN A 85 -14.40 10.96 3.49
N PRO A 86 -14.92 10.27 2.45
CA PRO A 86 -14.10 9.63 1.41
C PRO A 86 -13.04 10.52 0.76
N ASP A 87 -13.30 11.83 0.60
CA ASP A 87 -12.31 12.74 0.00
C ASP A 87 -11.03 12.82 0.83
N ASN A 88 -11.14 12.77 2.16
CA ASN A 88 -9.98 12.78 3.04
C ASN A 88 -9.27 11.42 3.03
N VAL A 89 -10.01 10.31 2.95
CA VAL A 89 -9.45 8.96 2.87
C VAL A 89 -8.51 8.82 1.66
N TYR A 90 -8.91 9.34 0.50
CA TYR A 90 -8.12 9.25 -0.74
C TYR A 90 -7.23 10.48 -0.97
N GLY A 91 -7.59 11.64 -0.41
CA GLY A 91 -6.87 12.90 -0.56
C GLY A 91 -5.68 13.03 0.38
N PHE A 92 -5.67 12.38 1.54
CA PHE A 92 -4.61 12.53 2.55
C PHE A 92 -3.21 12.29 1.98
N MET A 93 -3.05 11.25 1.17
CA MET A 93 -1.75 10.88 0.58
C MET A 93 -1.19 11.95 -0.36
N ARG A 94 -2.04 12.81 -0.94
CA ARG A 94 -1.64 13.92 -1.82
C ARG A 94 -1.53 15.26 -1.11
N LYS A 95 -2.03 15.37 0.13
CA LYS A 95 -2.04 16.62 0.87
C LYS A 95 -0.67 16.85 1.50
N ARG A 96 -0.16 18.08 1.38
CA ARG A 96 1.03 18.55 2.11
C ARG A 96 0.88 18.22 3.59
N ASN A 97 1.88 17.53 4.16
CA ASN A 97 1.87 17.12 5.55
C ASN A 97 3.04 17.77 6.30
N HIS A 98 2.73 18.56 7.32
CA HIS A 98 3.70 19.32 8.09
C HIS A 98 4.15 18.61 9.38
N ASN A 99 3.71 17.36 9.61
CA ASN A 99 4.23 16.56 10.70
C ASN A 99 5.75 16.34 10.51
N PRO A 100 6.51 16.18 11.61
CA PRO A 100 7.98 16.22 11.57
C PRO A 100 8.62 15.31 10.53
N TYR A 101 8.08 14.11 10.29
CA TYR A 101 8.64 13.17 9.31
C TYR A 101 8.46 13.62 7.85
N PHE A 102 7.33 14.25 7.53
CA PHE A 102 7.00 14.60 6.16
C PHE A 102 7.67 15.92 5.71
N HIS A 103 8.04 16.79 6.66
CA HIS A 103 8.73 18.07 6.38
C HIS A 103 8.03 18.92 5.31
N GLY A 104 6.69 18.95 5.32
CA GLY A 104 5.90 19.68 4.32
C GLY A 104 5.72 18.93 3.00
N ARG A 105 6.23 17.71 2.84
CA ARG A 105 5.92 16.84 1.70
C ARG A 105 4.57 16.15 1.89
N ALA A 106 3.91 15.82 0.81
CA ALA A 106 2.81 14.88 0.83
C ALA A 106 3.34 13.45 1.09
N PRO A 107 2.60 12.58 1.80
CA PRO A 107 3.01 11.19 1.98
C PRO A 107 3.34 10.46 0.68
N LEU A 108 2.64 10.77 -0.42
CA LEU A 108 2.92 10.17 -1.72
C LEU A 108 4.30 10.58 -2.28
N GLU A 109 4.68 11.86 -2.14
CA GLU A 109 6.02 12.34 -2.55
C GLU A 109 7.17 11.65 -1.79
N VAL A 110 6.88 11.07 -0.61
CA VAL A 110 7.88 10.32 0.17
C VAL A 110 8.06 8.90 -0.35
N ILE A 111 6.98 8.25 -0.79
CA ILE A 111 7.00 6.82 -1.18
C ILE A 111 7.15 6.61 -2.69
N GLU A 112 6.94 7.64 -3.51
CA GLU A 112 6.85 7.53 -4.97
C GLU A 112 8.12 7.01 -5.66
N SER A 113 9.28 7.13 -5.01
CA SER A 113 10.55 6.57 -5.50
C SER A 113 10.61 5.04 -5.40
N GLY A 114 9.72 4.42 -4.62
CA GLY A 114 9.74 3.00 -4.34
C GLY A 114 10.72 2.56 -3.24
N ASP A 115 11.38 3.51 -2.57
CA ASP A 115 12.26 3.21 -1.44
C ASP A 115 11.49 2.47 -0.32
N PHE A 116 12.02 1.31 0.07
CA PHE A 116 11.32 0.43 0.98
C PHE A 116 11.24 1.01 2.41
N ALA A 117 12.31 1.67 2.86
CA ALA A 117 12.37 2.26 4.19
C ALA A 117 11.40 3.44 4.31
N ALA A 118 11.34 4.29 3.27
CA ALA A 118 10.38 5.39 3.18
C ALA A 118 8.93 4.89 3.17
N LEU A 119 8.63 3.81 2.42
CA LEU A 119 7.31 3.18 2.42
C LEU A 119 6.94 2.64 3.81
N TYR A 120 7.85 1.91 4.45
CA TYR A 120 7.63 1.35 5.79
C TYR A 120 7.40 2.45 6.83
N GLU A 121 8.23 3.49 6.83
CA GLU A 121 8.13 4.56 7.82
C GLU A 121 6.88 5.41 7.59
N THR A 122 6.52 5.70 6.34
CA THR A 122 5.23 6.33 5.99
C THR A 122 4.06 5.48 6.48
N PHE A 123 4.12 4.15 6.28
CA PHE A 123 3.14 3.23 6.83
C PHE A 123 3.03 3.36 8.34
N ARG A 124 4.14 3.27 9.09
CA ARG A 124 4.13 3.40 10.56
C ARG A 124 3.48 4.69 11.03
N ARG A 125 3.78 5.81 10.37
CA ARG A 125 3.25 7.14 10.74
C ARG A 125 1.76 7.28 10.47
N ILE A 126 1.26 6.73 9.37
CA ILE A 126 -0.17 6.75 9.05
C ILE A 126 -0.92 5.76 9.94
N ASP A 127 -0.31 4.61 10.19
CA ASP A 127 -0.88 3.56 11.01
C ASP A 127 -1.08 3.99 12.47
N SER A 128 -0.19 4.84 13.02
CA SER A 128 -0.30 5.34 14.39
C SER A 128 -1.49 6.29 14.61
N LEU A 129 -2.01 6.92 13.54
CA LEU A 129 -3.16 7.83 13.60
C LEU A 129 -4.42 7.14 14.17
N ARG A 130 -4.59 5.83 13.95
CA ARG A 130 -5.76 5.09 14.47
C ARG A 130 -5.76 4.91 15.99
N GLY A 131 -4.60 5.09 16.64
CA GLY A 131 -4.48 5.08 18.09
C GLY A 131 -4.58 6.47 18.72
N GLY A 132 -4.86 7.52 17.94
CA GLY A 132 -4.73 8.92 18.38
C GLY A 132 -3.29 9.33 18.68
N LEU A 133 -2.33 8.49 18.28
CA LEU A 133 -0.91 8.72 18.47
C LEU A 133 -0.38 9.31 17.18
N TRP A 134 -0.57 10.61 16.97
CA TRP A 134 0.27 11.51 16.15
C TRP A 134 -0.41 12.83 15.80
#